data_AF-A0A7V1M1C0-F1
#
_entry.id   AF-A0A7V1M1C0-F1
#
_cell.length_a   1.000
_cell.length_b   1.000
_cell.length_c   1.000
_cell.angle_alpha   90.00
_cell.angle_beta   90.00
_cell.angle_gamma   90.00
#
_symmetry.space_group_name_H-M   'P 1'
#
loop_
_entity.id
_entity.type
_entity.pdbx_description
1 polymer ?
#
loop_
_entity_poly.entity_id
_entity_poly.type
_entity_poly.pdbx_seq_one_letter_code
_entity_poly.pdbx_strand_id
1 'polypeptide(L)'
;MTDPILLPERNLGALTTAQNQTLGQAIHANPLESGFVENVQPETLTLAWAGWYDDEGDPATGKFPPDRRLWNEGLAELRTQAAGWSPKLAEIGATLLLRPAVGCVLSEAHSCEAFFKDLELPNVGILFDPAALLTPEMYPDVADHLDRFFDSFARMDACFGVVLSGFDLDSPGSQRPSMDPERPFDRVLIETWRRSPLTERTVAVHNRADLTAIA
;
A
#
# COMPACT_ATOMS: atom_id res chain seq x y z
N MET A 1 -13.61 -11.45 10.77
CA MET A 1 -12.84 -10.41 10.07
C MET A 1 -12.54 -9.30 11.06
N THR A 2 -11.33 -8.76 11.01
CA THR A 2 -10.98 -7.50 11.66
C THR A 2 -11.84 -6.36 11.10
N ASP A 3 -12.15 -5.35 11.93
CA ASP A 3 -12.84 -4.14 11.44
C ASP A 3 -12.00 -3.49 10.33
N PRO A 4 -12.58 -3.17 9.16
CA PRO A 4 -11.83 -2.55 8.08
C PRO A 4 -11.25 -1.18 8.45
N ILE A 5 -10.08 -0.87 7.88
CA ILE A 5 -9.43 0.44 8.00
C ILE A 5 -9.96 1.37 6.91
N LEU A 6 -10.35 2.58 7.30
CA LEU A 6 -10.69 3.67 6.41
C LEU A 6 -9.44 4.51 6.16
N LEU A 7 -9.02 4.56 4.89
CA LEU A 7 -7.97 5.43 4.38
C LEU A 7 -8.55 6.80 4.02
N PRO A 8 -7.82 7.90 4.21
CA PRO A 8 -8.25 9.21 3.72
C PRO A 8 -8.24 9.28 2.18
N GLU A 9 -9.15 10.07 1.60
CA GLU A 9 -9.30 10.23 0.14
C GLU A 9 -8.03 10.74 -0.55
N ARG A 10 -7.27 11.62 0.10
CA ARG A 10 -6.02 12.20 -0.44
C ARG A 10 -4.75 11.53 0.09
N ASN A 11 -4.85 10.31 0.61
CA ASN A 11 -3.71 9.58 1.19
C ASN A 11 -2.94 10.36 2.29
N LEU A 12 -3.64 11.28 2.98
CA LEU A 12 -3.10 12.07 4.09
C LEU A 12 -4.15 12.21 5.18
N GLY A 13 -3.75 12.00 6.43
CA GLY A 13 -4.60 12.19 7.59
C GLY A 13 -4.88 10.90 8.34
N ALA A 14 -5.91 10.92 9.19
CA ALA A 14 -6.17 9.84 10.12
C ALA A 14 -6.61 8.53 9.42
N LEU A 15 -6.02 7.43 9.86
CA LEU A 15 -6.51 6.08 9.59
C LEU A 15 -7.51 5.71 10.67
N THR A 16 -8.72 5.34 10.29
CA THR A 16 -9.80 5.09 11.27
C THR A 16 -10.50 3.77 11.03
N THR A 17 -11.20 3.23 12.03
CA THR A 17 -12.11 2.09 11.84
C THR A 17 -13.48 2.55 11.33
N ALA A 18 -14.33 1.60 10.94
CA ALA A 18 -15.76 1.86 10.65
C ALA A 18 -16.51 2.51 11.83
N GLN A 19 -16.00 2.42 13.06
CA GLN A 19 -16.55 3.03 14.27
C GLN A 19 -15.90 4.38 14.61
N ASN A 20 -15.11 4.97 13.70
CA ASN A 20 -14.36 6.23 13.90
C ASN A 20 -13.28 6.16 14.99
N GLN A 21 -12.77 4.98 15.31
CA GLN A 21 -11.58 4.88 16.18
C GLN A 21 -10.33 5.18 15.35
N THR A 22 -9.53 6.16 15.77
CA THR A 22 -8.23 6.45 15.14
C THR A 22 -7.23 5.34 15.47
N LEU A 23 -6.61 4.78 14.43
CA LEU A 23 -5.55 3.76 14.50
C LEU A 23 -4.16 4.35 14.22
N GLY A 24 -4.12 5.47 13.51
CA GLY A 24 -2.88 6.15 13.15
C GLY A 24 -3.07 7.10 11.98
N GLN A 25 -2.11 7.15 11.05
CA GLN A 25 -2.09 8.17 10.00
C GLN A 25 -1.50 7.68 8.67
N ALA A 26 -2.04 8.17 7.56
CA ALA A 26 -1.36 8.17 6.27
C ALA A 26 -0.56 9.47 6.12
N ILE A 27 0.69 9.36 5.68
CA ILE A 27 1.60 10.49 5.51
C ILE A 27 2.10 10.60 4.08
N HIS A 28 2.43 11.83 3.66
CA HIS A 28 3.01 12.14 2.34
C HIS A 28 4.53 12.16 2.33
N ALA A 29 5.18 11.88 3.47
CA ALA A 29 6.63 11.89 3.54
C ALA A 29 7.23 10.74 2.73
N ASN A 30 8.30 11.04 2.00
CA ASN A 30 9.03 10.04 1.24
C ASN A 30 9.96 9.26 2.19
N PRO A 31 9.85 7.92 2.29
CA PRO A 31 10.73 7.15 3.14
C PRO A 31 12.21 7.20 2.71
N LEU A 32 12.55 7.66 1.51
CA LEU A 32 13.95 7.86 1.13
C LEU A 32 14.55 9.16 1.71
N GLU A 33 13.72 10.08 2.22
CA GLU A 33 14.20 11.33 2.81
C GLU A 33 14.72 11.13 4.24
N SER A 34 15.81 11.82 4.57
CA SER A 34 16.34 11.89 5.93
C SER A 34 15.29 12.46 6.89
N GLY A 35 15.19 11.92 8.10
CA GLY A 35 14.24 12.43 9.08
C GLY A 35 12.84 11.82 8.98
N PHE A 36 12.61 10.85 8.08
CA PHE A 36 11.29 10.26 7.85
C PHE A 36 10.68 9.66 9.15
N VAL A 37 11.43 8.79 9.84
CA VAL A 37 10.92 8.06 11.01
C VAL A 37 10.66 8.97 12.20
N GLU A 38 11.33 10.11 12.28
CA GLU A 38 11.13 11.11 13.32
C GLU A 38 9.74 11.76 13.27
N ASN A 39 9.03 11.64 12.14
CA ASN A 39 7.65 12.13 11.99
C ASN A 39 6.58 11.08 12.36
N VAL A 40 6.99 9.84 12.65
CA VAL A 40 6.08 8.75 13.05
C VAL A 40 5.63 8.98 14.48
N GLN A 41 4.32 8.91 14.71
CA GLN A 41 3.74 9.10 16.03
C GLN A 41 3.85 7.79 16.86
N PRO A 42 4.19 7.87 18.16
CA PRO A 42 4.22 6.70 19.04
C PRO A 42 2.90 5.94 19.08
N GLU A 43 2.97 4.61 19.23
CA GLU A 43 1.81 3.72 19.40
C GLU A 43 0.77 3.81 18.26
N THR A 44 1.20 4.22 17.06
CA THR A 44 0.31 4.33 15.89
C THR A 44 0.71 3.39 14.75
N LEU A 45 -0.27 3.11 13.90
CA LEU A 45 -0.05 2.57 12.56
C LEU A 45 0.15 3.73 11.58
N THR A 46 1.34 3.83 10.99
CA THR A 46 1.65 4.83 9.96
C THR A 46 1.71 4.19 8.59
N LEU A 47 0.99 4.75 7.62
CA LEU A 47 1.00 4.34 6.22
C LEU A 47 1.78 5.35 5.39
N ALA A 48 2.74 4.86 4.59
CA ALA A 48 3.48 5.66 3.63
C ALA A 48 3.60 4.93 2.29
N TRP A 49 3.76 5.68 1.19
CA TRP A 49 4.14 5.07 -0.08
C TRP A 49 5.57 4.53 -0.01
N ALA A 50 5.86 3.51 -0.81
CA ALA A 50 7.12 2.79 -0.76
C ALA A 50 8.30 3.49 -1.48
N GLY A 51 8.45 4.80 -1.29
CA GLY A 51 9.61 5.60 -1.75
C GLY A 51 9.63 5.91 -3.25
N TRP A 52 10.10 7.11 -3.61
CA TRP A 52 10.25 7.57 -5.00
C TRP A 52 11.42 8.56 -5.12
N TYR A 53 11.92 8.83 -6.33
CA TYR A 53 13.01 9.80 -6.56
C TYR A 53 12.61 11.02 -7.40
N ASP A 54 11.49 10.95 -8.10
CA ASP A 54 11.11 11.99 -9.05
C ASP A 54 10.33 13.11 -8.34
N ASP A 55 10.77 14.36 -8.53
CA ASP A 55 10.14 15.55 -7.95
C ASP A 55 8.72 15.79 -8.51
N GLU A 56 8.36 15.17 -9.64
CA GLU A 56 7.00 15.18 -10.20
C GLU A 56 6.09 14.10 -9.57
N GLY A 57 6.60 13.32 -8.61
CA GLY A 57 5.80 12.38 -7.82
C GLY A 57 4.76 13.12 -6.96
N ASP A 58 3.52 12.64 -6.99
CA ASP A 58 2.42 13.17 -6.20
C ASP A 58 1.87 12.09 -5.25
N PRO A 59 2.33 12.06 -3.98
CA PRO A 59 1.85 11.08 -3.00
C PRO A 59 0.38 11.28 -2.61
N ALA A 60 -0.23 12.44 -2.88
CA ALA A 60 -1.64 12.64 -2.62
C ALA A 60 -2.51 11.82 -3.56
N THR A 61 -2.09 11.68 -4.82
CA THR A 61 -2.78 10.90 -5.85
C THR A 61 -2.18 9.50 -6.04
N GLY A 62 -0.99 9.24 -5.50
CA GLY A 62 -0.28 7.97 -5.69
C GLY A 62 0.34 7.84 -7.08
N LYS A 63 0.64 8.99 -7.72
CA LYS A 63 1.26 9.05 -9.04
C LYS A 63 2.76 9.20 -8.88
N PHE A 64 3.52 8.22 -9.39
CA PHE A 64 4.98 8.25 -9.33
C PHE A 64 5.55 7.98 -10.73
N PRO A 65 6.30 8.93 -11.32
CA PRO A 65 7.00 8.68 -12.57
C PRO A 65 8.01 7.53 -12.43
N PRO A 66 8.20 6.72 -13.49
CA PRO A 66 9.18 5.63 -13.46
C PRO A 66 10.61 6.18 -13.45
N ASP A 67 11.43 5.66 -12.54
CA ASP A 67 12.85 6.00 -12.44
C ASP A 67 13.70 4.72 -12.30
N ARG A 68 14.76 4.62 -13.10
CA ARG A 68 15.65 3.44 -13.12
C ARG A 68 16.44 3.26 -11.83
N ARG A 69 16.67 4.33 -11.06
CA ARG A 69 17.37 4.28 -9.76
C ARG A 69 16.59 3.44 -8.75
N LEU A 70 15.27 3.36 -8.87
CA LEU A 70 14.39 2.63 -7.95
C LEU A 70 14.69 1.12 -7.90
N TRP A 71 15.21 0.52 -8.98
CA TRP A 71 15.34 -0.94 -9.07
C TRP A 71 16.46 -1.54 -8.21
N ASN A 72 17.55 -0.80 -7.98
CA ASN A 72 18.70 -1.30 -7.22
C ASN A 72 19.12 -0.33 -6.12
N GLU A 73 19.40 0.92 -6.49
CA GLU A 73 19.85 1.96 -5.56
C GLU A 73 18.75 2.27 -4.55
N GLY A 74 17.54 2.55 -5.03
CA GLY A 74 16.38 2.82 -4.17
C GLY A 74 16.06 1.67 -3.23
N LEU A 75 16.12 0.43 -3.73
CA LEU A 75 15.89 -0.76 -2.89
C LEU A 75 16.96 -0.91 -1.81
N ALA A 76 18.24 -0.74 -2.15
CA ALA A 76 19.33 -0.82 -1.19
C ALA A 76 19.26 0.30 -0.14
N GLU A 77 18.91 1.51 -0.57
CA GLU A 77 18.72 2.66 0.31
C GLU A 77 17.54 2.44 1.25
N LEU A 78 16.36 2.08 0.73
CA LEU A 78 15.17 1.80 1.53
C LEU A 78 15.42 0.69 2.56
N ARG A 79 16.13 -0.39 2.17
CA ARG A 79 16.53 -1.46 3.10
C ARG A 79 17.43 -0.95 4.22
N THR A 80 18.43 -0.13 3.87
CA THR A 80 19.35 0.46 4.85
C THR A 80 18.61 1.35 5.83
N GLN A 81 17.70 2.20 5.32
CA GLN A 81 16.88 3.08 6.12
C GLN A 81 15.92 2.29 7.03
N ALA A 82 15.22 1.29 6.50
CA ALA A 82 14.29 0.46 7.27
C ALA A 82 14.98 -0.31 8.41
N ALA A 83 16.19 -0.83 8.18
CA ALA A 83 16.99 -1.43 9.24
C ALA A 83 17.33 -0.42 10.37
N GLY A 84 17.54 0.86 10.02
CA GLY A 84 17.74 1.94 10.98
C GLY A 84 16.46 2.40 11.69
N TRP A 85 15.30 2.31 11.03
CA TRP A 85 14.01 2.70 11.60
C TRP A 85 13.43 1.63 12.52
N SER A 86 13.57 0.36 12.19
CA SER A 86 13.00 -0.77 12.94
C SER A 86 13.18 -0.67 14.45
N PRO A 87 14.39 -0.46 15.01
CA PRO A 87 14.57 -0.31 16.45
C PRO A 87 13.89 0.95 17.02
N LYS A 88 13.87 2.07 16.28
CA LYS A 88 13.19 3.31 16.70
C LYS A 88 11.68 3.13 16.74
N LEU A 89 11.11 2.47 15.73
CA LEU A 89 9.68 2.14 15.67
C LEU A 89 9.28 1.21 16.82
N ALA A 90 10.13 0.22 17.14
CA ALA A 90 9.93 -0.66 18.28
C ALA A 90 9.95 0.10 19.61
N GLU A 91 10.88 1.03 19.80
CA GLU A 91 10.99 1.87 21.02
C GLU A 91 9.71 2.67 21.29
N ILE A 92 9.13 3.26 20.24
CA ILE A 92 7.91 4.06 20.35
C ILE A 92 6.62 3.24 20.17
N GLY A 93 6.72 1.91 20.04
CA GLY A 93 5.58 1.02 19.83
C GLY A 93 4.80 1.26 18.54
N ALA A 94 5.40 1.89 17.53
CA ALA A 94 4.75 2.20 16.26
C ALA A 94 4.92 1.07 15.23
N THR A 95 4.06 1.07 14.21
CA THR A 95 4.19 0.20 13.03
C THR A 95 4.15 1.06 11.77
N LEU A 96 5.10 0.82 10.86
CA LEU A 96 5.14 1.43 9.54
C LEU A 96 4.64 0.42 8.50
N LEU A 97 3.60 0.78 7.76
CA LEU A 97 3.17 0.05 6.58
C LEU A 97 3.61 0.81 5.33
N LEU A 98 4.43 0.16 4.51
CA LEU A 98 4.76 0.65 3.18
C LEU A 98 3.67 0.19 2.21
N ARG A 99 3.20 1.09 1.35
CA ARG A 99 2.23 0.83 0.29
C ARG A 99 2.95 0.77 -1.05
N PRO A 100 3.12 -0.41 -1.66
CA PRO A 100 3.69 -0.57 -2.98
C PRO A 100 2.86 0.16 -4.05
N ALA A 101 3.53 0.67 -5.08
CA ALA A 101 2.89 1.32 -6.23
C ALA A 101 3.82 1.27 -7.46
N VAL A 102 3.24 1.31 -8.66
CA VAL A 102 3.99 1.57 -9.89
C VAL A 102 4.75 2.90 -9.74
N GLY A 103 6.05 2.89 -10.06
CA GLY A 103 6.92 4.06 -9.92
C GLY A 103 7.48 4.29 -8.51
N CYS A 104 7.18 3.42 -7.54
CA CYS A 104 7.89 3.39 -6.26
C CYS A 104 9.07 2.40 -6.23
N VAL A 105 9.86 2.41 -5.16
CA VAL A 105 10.93 1.42 -4.92
C VAL A 105 10.33 0.01 -4.82
N LEU A 106 9.22 -0.13 -4.10
CA LEU A 106 8.44 -1.37 -4.06
C LEU A 106 7.30 -1.25 -5.07
N SER A 107 7.53 -1.77 -6.27
CA SER A 107 6.61 -1.66 -7.41
C SER A 107 6.06 -2.99 -7.91
N GLU A 108 6.46 -4.10 -7.30
CA GLU A 108 5.97 -5.45 -7.63
C GLU A 108 6.23 -6.41 -6.46
N ALA A 109 5.65 -7.61 -6.53
CA ALA A 109 5.84 -8.61 -5.49
C ALA A 109 7.32 -8.99 -5.30
N HIS A 110 8.08 -9.12 -6.39
CA HIS A 110 9.49 -9.48 -6.33
C HIS A 110 10.34 -8.44 -5.58
N SER A 111 10.12 -7.14 -5.81
CA SER A 111 10.84 -6.10 -5.07
C SER A 111 10.42 -6.04 -3.60
N CYS A 112 9.17 -6.36 -3.27
CA CYS A 112 8.71 -6.51 -1.88
C CYS A 112 9.41 -7.68 -1.17
N GLU A 113 9.47 -8.86 -1.80
CA GLU A 113 10.19 -10.02 -1.26
C GLU A 113 11.68 -9.71 -1.08
N ALA A 114 12.30 -9.10 -2.10
CA ALA A 114 13.69 -8.68 -2.05
C ALA A 114 13.96 -7.63 -0.97
N PHE A 115 12.97 -6.79 -0.60
CA PHE A 115 13.09 -5.83 0.49
C PHE A 115 13.13 -6.50 1.87
N PHE A 116 12.30 -7.51 2.14
CA PHE A 116 12.30 -8.21 3.43
C PHE A 116 13.33 -9.33 3.54
N LYS A 117 13.90 -9.79 2.42
CA LYS A 117 14.87 -10.87 2.41
C LYS A 117 16.04 -10.60 3.37
N ASP A 118 16.32 -11.56 4.25
CA ASP A 118 17.41 -11.51 5.23
C ASP A 118 17.35 -10.33 6.23
N LEU A 119 16.19 -9.67 6.40
CA LEU A 119 15.96 -8.61 7.38
C LEU A 119 14.84 -8.98 8.36
N GLU A 120 15.08 -8.76 9.65
CA GLU A 120 14.04 -8.83 10.68
C GLU A 120 13.51 -7.41 10.96
N LEU A 121 12.34 -7.10 10.41
CA LEU A 121 11.70 -5.79 10.54
C LEU A 121 10.31 -5.93 11.21
N PRO A 122 10.22 -6.31 12.50
CA PRO A 122 8.93 -6.62 13.15
C PRO A 122 7.93 -5.46 13.18
N ASN A 123 8.39 -4.22 13.04
CA ASN A 123 7.58 -3.01 13.05
C ASN A 123 7.41 -2.40 11.64
N VAL A 124 7.85 -3.08 10.58
CA VAL A 124 7.67 -2.65 9.19
C VAL A 124 6.93 -3.73 8.42
N GLY A 125 5.85 -3.37 7.76
CA GLY A 125 5.06 -4.28 6.95
C GLY A 125 4.61 -3.66 5.63
N ILE A 126 3.79 -4.41 4.90
CA ILE A 126 3.19 -3.98 3.64
C ILE A 126 1.67 -3.86 3.81
N LEU A 127 1.11 -2.74 3.35
CA LEU A 127 -0.30 -2.65 3.01
C LEU A 127 -0.43 -2.74 1.49
N PHE A 128 -0.77 -3.93 1.00
CA PHE A 128 -0.79 -4.25 -0.42
C PHE A 128 -1.96 -3.55 -1.11
N ASP A 129 -1.69 -2.89 -2.23
CA ASP A 129 -2.72 -2.25 -3.03
C ASP A 129 -2.63 -2.73 -4.49
N PRO A 130 -3.50 -3.66 -4.93
CA PRO A 130 -3.46 -4.21 -6.27
C PRO A 130 -3.65 -3.15 -7.35
N ALA A 131 -4.56 -2.19 -7.14
CA ALA A 131 -4.81 -1.13 -8.11
C ALA A 131 -3.61 -0.18 -8.25
N ALA A 132 -2.78 -0.05 -7.21
CA ALA A 132 -1.52 0.71 -7.26
C ALA A 132 -0.44 0.05 -8.11
N LEU A 133 -0.50 -1.27 -8.30
CA LEU A 133 0.53 -2.05 -8.97
C LEU A 133 0.23 -2.32 -10.45
N LEU A 134 -0.95 -1.93 -10.92
CA LEU A 134 -1.35 -2.15 -12.31
C LEU A 134 -0.80 -1.05 -13.22
N THR A 135 -0.23 -1.47 -14.35
CA THR A 135 0.06 -0.57 -15.47
C THR A 135 -1.08 -0.65 -16.50
N PRO A 136 -1.26 0.36 -17.36
CA PRO A 136 -2.29 0.32 -18.41
C PRO A 136 -2.23 -0.93 -19.30
N GLU A 137 -1.03 -1.44 -19.56
CA GLU A 137 -0.79 -2.62 -20.42
C GLU A 137 -1.29 -3.93 -19.78
N MET A 138 -1.47 -3.97 -18.46
CA MET A 138 -1.95 -5.16 -17.75
C MET A 138 -3.48 -5.31 -17.84
N TYR A 139 -4.20 -4.26 -18.24
CA TYR A 139 -5.67 -4.25 -18.17
C TYR A 139 -6.36 -5.35 -19.01
N PRO A 140 -5.91 -5.66 -20.25
CA PRO A 140 -6.51 -6.73 -21.04
C PRO A 140 -6.57 -8.09 -20.31
N ASP A 141 -5.61 -8.35 -19.44
CA ASP A 141 -5.45 -9.60 -18.69
C ASP A 141 -5.52 -9.37 -17.16
N VAL A 142 -6.24 -8.32 -16.72
CA VAL A 142 -6.20 -7.85 -15.32
C VAL A 142 -6.53 -8.93 -14.30
N ALA A 143 -7.45 -9.85 -14.61
CA ALA A 143 -7.81 -10.94 -13.70
C ALA A 143 -6.62 -11.88 -13.40
N ASP A 144 -5.83 -12.24 -14.42
CA ASP A 144 -4.63 -13.07 -14.25
C ASP A 144 -3.53 -12.32 -13.47
N HIS A 145 -3.34 -11.04 -13.75
CA HIS A 145 -2.41 -10.20 -13.00
C HIS A 145 -2.79 -10.07 -11.53
N LEU A 146 -4.07 -9.83 -11.24
CA LEU A 146 -4.58 -9.75 -9.87
C LEU A 146 -4.42 -11.09 -9.16
N ASP A 147 -4.81 -12.21 -9.76
CA ASP A 147 -4.67 -13.54 -9.16
C ASP A 147 -3.19 -13.79 -8.76
N ARG A 148 -2.23 -13.43 -9.63
CA ARG A 148 -0.78 -13.55 -9.31
C ARG A 148 -0.33 -12.61 -8.20
N PHE A 149 -0.81 -11.37 -8.17
CA PHE A 149 -0.49 -10.44 -7.09
C PHE A 149 -1.02 -10.98 -5.75
N PHE A 150 -2.31 -11.33 -5.68
CA PHE A 150 -2.92 -11.86 -4.47
C PHE A 150 -2.20 -13.14 -3.98
N ASP A 151 -1.84 -14.06 -4.88
CA ASP A 151 -1.07 -15.26 -4.52
C ASP A 151 0.31 -14.94 -3.95
N SER A 152 1.00 -13.96 -4.53
CA SER A 152 2.34 -13.57 -4.09
C SER A 152 2.29 -12.89 -2.72
N PHE A 153 1.42 -11.90 -2.55
CA PHE A 153 1.28 -11.15 -1.30
C PHE A 153 0.67 -12.00 -0.17
N ALA A 154 -0.20 -12.97 -0.47
CA ALA A 154 -0.73 -13.90 0.53
C ALA A 154 0.36 -14.76 1.21
N ARG A 155 1.46 -15.04 0.52
CA ARG A 155 2.58 -15.84 1.03
C ARG A 155 3.61 -15.04 1.80
N MET A 156 3.52 -13.71 1.79
CA MET A 156 4.45 -12.84 2.50
C MET A 156 3.96 -12.57 3.91
N ASP A 157 4.72 -13.01 4.92
CA ASP A 157 4.40 -12.76 6.33
C ASP A 157 4.34 -11.26 6.67
N ALA A 158 5.16 -10.45 5.98
CA ALA A 158 5.18 -9.00 6.13
C ALA A 158 3.93 -8.31 5.51
N CYS A 159 3.09 -9.02 4.76
CA CYS A 159 1.86 -8.46 4.21
C CYS A 159 0.79 -8.35 5.32
N PHE A 160 0.60 -7.13 5.82
CA PHE A 160 -0.36 -6.82 6.88
C PHE A 160 -1.81 -6.94 6.42
N GLY A 161 -2.08 -6.54 5.19
CA GLY A 161 -3.43 -6.44 4.66
C GLY A 161 -3.49 -5.97 3.21
N VAL A 162 -4.70 -5.76 2.73
CA VAL A 162 -5.00 -5.32 1.36
C VAL A 162 -5.82 -4.03 1.35
N VAL A 163 -5.54 -3.14 0.42
CA VAL A 163 -6.37 -1.99 0.07
C VAL A 163 -7.28 -2.38 -1.09
N LEU A 164 -8.58 -2.21 -0.92
CA LEU A 164 -9.55 -2.30 -2.01
C LEU A 164 -9.92 -0.88 -2.43
N SER A 165 -9.32 -0.42 -3.52
CA SER A 165 -9.55 0.91 -4.09
C SER A 165 -10.00 0.78 -5.53
N GLY A 166 -10.96 1.62 -5.93
CA GLY A 166 -11.40 1.69 -7.31
C GLY A 166 -10.27 2.18 -8.22
N PHE A 167 -10.37 1.84 -9.49
CA PHE A 167 -9.44 2.28 -10.53
C PHE A 167 -10.21 2.83 -11.72
N ASP A 168 -9.77 3.98 -12.23
CA ASP A 168 -10.31 4.58 -13.44
C ASP A 168 -9.25 4.50 -14.55
N LEU A 169 -9.56 3.73 -15.59
CA LEU A 169 -8.71 3.59 -16.77
C LEU A 169 -8.70 4.81 -17.67
N ASP A 170 -9.79 5.56 -17.70
CA ASP A 170 -9.93 6.71 -18.58
C ASP A 170 -9.17 7.91 -18.01
N SER A 171 -8.82 7.85 -16.72
CA SER A 171 -7.99 8.84 -16.05
C SER A 171 -6.98 8.18 -15.09
N PRO A 172 -5.97 7.47 -15.64
CA PRO A 172 -4.95 6.83 -14.83
C PRO A 172 -4.12 7.92 -14.15
N GLY A 173 -4.27 8.04 -12.83
CA GLY A 173 -3.64 9.09 -12.00
C GLY A 173 -4.61 10.14 -11.46
N SER A 174 -5.91 10.04 -11.73
CA SER A 174 -6.93 10.78 -10.97
C SER A 174 -7.07 10.20 -9.55
N GLN A 175 -7.65 10.98 -8.62
CA GLN A 175 -7.97 10.49 -7.27
C GLN A 175 -8.67 9.13 -7.38
N ARG A 176 -8.20 8.15 -6.61
CA ARG A 176 -8.74 6.79 -6.65
C ARG A 176 -10.24 6.85 -6.35
N PRO A 177 -11.10 6.50 -7.32
CA PRO A 177 -12.53 6.58 -7.11
C PRO A 177 -12.96 5.59 -6.03
N SER A 178 -14.07 5.89 -5.36
CA SER A 178 -14.78 4.93 -4.51
C SER A 178 -15.02 3.62 -5.25
N MET A 179 -14.94 2.49 -4.56
CA MET A 179 -15.31 1.19 -5.10
C MET A 179 -16.79 1.19 -5.53
N ASP A 180 -17.04 0.71 -6.74
CA ASP A 180 -18.36 0.55 -7.34
C ASP A 180 -18.43 -0.84 -8.00
N PRO A 181 -19.18 -1.79 -7.43
CA PRO A 181 -19.22 -3.17 -7.92
C PRO A 181 -19.84 -3.31 -9.32
N GLU A 182 -20.48 -2.26 -9.84
CA GLU A 182 -20.98 -2.23 -11.22
C GLU A 182 -19.85 -1.94 -12.23
N ARG A 183 -18.71 -1.39 -11.78
CA ARG A 183 -17.55 -1.17 -12.64
C ARG A 183 -16.83 -2.48 -12.92
N PRO A 184 -16.47 -2.76 -14.20
CA PRO A 184 -15.84 -4.02 -14.56
C PRO A 184 -14.57 -4.34 -13.76
N PHE A 185 -13.70 -3.35 -13.55
CA PHE A 185 -12.46 -3.53 -12.79
C PHE A 185 -12.74 -3.89 -11.33
N ASP A 186 -13.53 -3.06 -10.64
CA ASP A 186 -13.83 -3.22 -9.21
C ASP A 186 -14.48 -4.56 -8.91
N ARG A 187 -15.39 -5.03 -9.78
CA ARG A 187 -15.98 -6.36 -9.67
C ARG A 187 -14.93 -7.46 -9.72
N VAL A 188 -14.03 -7.42 -10.70
CA VAL A 188 -12.95 -8.41 -10.84
C VAL A 188 -12.02 -8.36 -9.62
N LEU A 189 -11.67 -7.15 -9.14
CA LEU A 189 -10.87 -6.97 -7.94
C LEU A 189 -11.52 -7.61 -6.71
N ILE A 190 -12.80 -7.35 -6.47
CA ILE A 190 -13.56 -7.91 -5.33
C ILE A 190 -13.64 -9.44 -5.44
N GLU A 191 -13.96 -9.96 -6.63
CA GLU A 191 -14.08 -11.41 -6.87
C GLU A 191 -12.76 -12.15 -6.69
N THR A 192 -11.65 -11.58 -7.17
CA THR A 192 -10.31 -12.15 -6.95
C THR A 192 -9.91 -12.07 -5.47
N TRP A 193 -10.13 -10.93 -4.80
CA TRP A 193 -9.88 -10.82 -3.36
C TRP A 193 -10.66 -11.88 -2.56
N ARG A 194 -11.96 -12.04 -2.82
CA ARG A 194 -12.82 -13.02 -2.11
C ARG A 194 -12.35 -14.48 -2.25
N ARG A 195 -11.64 -14.81 -3.33
CA ARG A 195 -11.04 -16.13 -3.54
C ARG A 195 -9.64 -16.28 -2.94
N SER A 196 -9.01 -15.18 -2.51
CA SER A 196 -7.65 -15.14 -1.99
C SER A 196 -7.60 -15.47 -0.49
N PRO A 197 -6.48 -16.06 -0.01
CA PRO A 197 -6.20 -16.15 1.43
C PRO A 197 -6.10 -14.79 2.13
N LEU A 198 -5.92 -13.68 1.40
CA LEU A 198 -5.90 -12.33 1.98
C LEU A 198 -7.25 -11.87 2.55
N THR A 199 -8.33 -12.63 2.38
CA THR A 199 -9.62 -12.41 3.08
C THR A 199 -9.51 -12.55 4.61
N GLU A 200 -8.50 -13.27 5.09
CA GLU A 200 -8.23 -13.45 6.51
C GLU A 200 -7.37 -12.32 7.11
N ARG A 201 -6.84 -11.43 6.27
CA ARG A 201 -5.98 -10.30 6.67
C ARG A 201 -6.78 -9.02 6.83
N THR A 202 -6.12 -7.95 7.28
CA THR A 202 -6.74 -6.62 7.38
C THR A 202 -7.14 -6.12 5.99
N VAL A 203 -8.32 -5.52 5.90
CA VAL A 203 -8.81 -4.84 4.69
C VAL A 203 -8.85 -3.35 4.95
N ALA A 204 -8.38 -2.56 3.98
CA ALA A 204 -8.47 -1.11 3.98
C ALA A 204 -9.27 -0.62 2.76
N VAL A 205 -10.05 0.44 2.92
CA VAL A 205 -10.84 1.08 1.85
C VAL A 205 -10.76 2.60 1.97
N HIS A 206 -11.04 3.36 0.92
CA HIS A 206 -10.92 4.82 0.94
C HIS A 206 -12.14 5.55 1.52
N ASN A 207 -13.31 4.89 1.55
CA ASN A 207 -14.49 5.49 2.14
C ASN A 207 -15.43 4.42 2.74
N ARG A 208 -16.40 4.88 3.53
CA ARG A 208 -17.38 3.98 4.17
C ARG A 208 -18.35 3.32 3.19
N ALA A 209 -18.64 3.97 2.06
CA ALA A 209 -19.55 3.39 1.06
C ALA A 209 -18.92 2.14 0.43
N ASP A 210 -17.59 2.12 0.26
CA ASP A 210 -16.83 0.95 -0.20
C ASP A 210 -17.08 -0.28 0.68
N LEU A 211 -17.31 -0.11 1.99
CA LEU A 211 -17.61 -1.22 2.90
C LEU A 211 -18.88 -1.97 2.49
N THR A 212 -19.86 -1.26 1.94
CA THR A 212 -21.12 -1.87 1.48
C THR A 212 -20.91 -2.59 0.15
N ALA A 213 -20.02 -2.09 -0.70
CA ALA A 213 -19.66 -2.72 -1.96
C ALA A 213 -18.91 -4.06 -1.77
N ILE A 214 -18.15 -4.19 -0.68
CA ILE A 214 -17.32 -5.39 -0.43
C ILE A 214 -17.98 -6.42 0.51
N ALA A 215 -19.04 -6.05 1.24
CA ALA A 215 -19.86 -6.94 2.05
C ALA A 215 -20.57 -8.01 1.19
#